data_AF-A0A177DHW1-F1
#
_entry.id   AF-A0A177DHW1-F1
#
_cell.length_a   1.000
_cell.length_b   1.000
_cell.length_c   1.000
_cell.angle_alpha   90.00
_cell.angle_beta   90.00
_cell.angle_gamma   90.00
#
_symmetry.space_group_name_H-M   'P 1'
#
loop_
_entity.id
_entity.type
_entity.pdbx_description
1 polymer ?
#
loop_
_entity_poly.entity_id
_entity_poly.type
_entity_poly.pdbx_seq_one_letter_code
_entity_poly.pdbx_strand_id
1 'polypeptide(L)'
;MPSKGVRCFTYIAVDGVEIEYTVPKQSVKLSSQRQFLHDHLEVESSNLPHFKFTGNFEFIVRQHGQELTNQWVAINSMTGKLEDGTMVKMDQTPSIFANDLIITYGFYDAGPGLAELPKQHQCYITVSKNYENWMRDVIPQGSEKSHRPFHKMVLPSSHDIGMNNMSSSLSLLKNAGTGVIKEVLGRSLPHALSIINKVGDGAINRIAPDIIRALAITQKDTLDTILKIGARYFEFRPAKCHRQMQKVNSLEDTWYFQHGAIPGMPYRVLLDHIIRFLDEHKDEIIVVHNRWDGVPADCPRPTDEELLSVLTPLLAGKELKVGNQDAMMRESIHNLRASHTRLILLKDCAQVSNYDDAANATLTGDSMVAKLSDMAEDPPKGHPITLLQCQATATNIRDVIVASVLDSDVSTSPILATKPVCDGKILPLLRGDMGKKLTSEESVVVILNDFFDGATADVAIELCEERL
;
A
#
# COMPACT_ATOMS: atom_id res chain seq x y z
N MET A 1 -3.12 -24.89 -24.38
CA MET A 1 -2.16 -23.94 -23.80
C MET A 1 -1.63 -24.60 -22.53
N PRO A 2 -0.31 -24.53 -22.23
CA PRO A 2 0.20 -25.08 -20.97
C PRO A 2 -0.42 -24.34 -19.77
N SER A 3 -0.40 -24.98 -18.60
CA SER A 3 -0.95 -24.41 -17.37
C SER A 3 -0.32 -23.05 -17.09
N LYS A 4 -1.10 -22.08 -16.60
CA LYS A 4 -0.52 -20.83 -16.09
C LYS A 4 0.09 -21.15 -14.74
N GLY A 5 1.41 -21.19 -14.67
CA GLY A 5 2.09 -21.32 -13.38
C GLY A 5 1.93 -20.07 -12.51
N VAL A 6 2.35 -20.22 -11.25
CA VAL A 6 2.31 -19.19 -10.22
C VAL A 6 3.74 -18.82 -9.83
N ARG A 7 4.10 -17.55 -10.04
CA ARG A 7 5.33 -16.98 -9.47
C ARG A 7 5.13 -16.68 -8.01
N CYS A 8 6.03 -17.17 -7.18
CA CYS A 8 5.94 -17.10 -5.74
C CYS A 8 7.01 -16.16 -5.21
N PHE A 9 6.61 -15.17 -4.42
CA PHE A 9 7.50 -14.18 -3.82
C PHE A 9 7.37 -14.23 -2.30
N THR A 10 8.49 -14.40 -1.59
CA THR A 10 8.50 -14.57 -0.13
C THR A 10 9.45 -13.58 0.52
N TYR A 11 9.01 -13.03 1.65
CA TYR A 11 9.84 -12.29 2.59
C TYR A 11 9.54 -12.70 4.04
N ILE A 12 10.56 -13.06 4.82
CA ILE A 12 10.40 -13.50 6.21
C ILE A 12 11.26 -12.61 7.11
N ALA A 13 10.65 -11.80 7.98
CA ALA A 13 11.35 -10.91 8.91
C ALA A 13 11.61 -11.53 10.29
N VAL A 14 11.15 -12.77 10.51
CA VAL A 14 11.06 -13.40 11.83
C VAL A 14 11.66 -14.80 11.86
N ASP A 15 12.26 -15.13 13.00
CA ASP A 15 12.84 -16.44 13.25
C ASP A 15 11.80 -17.56 13.30
N GLY A 16 12.23 -18.75 12.88
CA GLY A 16 11.44 -19.98 13.05
C GLY A 16 10.23 -20.10 12.14
N VAL A 17 10.06 -19.21 11.17
CA VAL A 17 8.99 -19.27 10.17
C VAL A 17 9.44 -20.01 8.91
N GLU A 18 8.56 -20.85 8.40
CA GLU A 18 8.66 -21.51 7.10
C GLU A 18 7.40 -21.20 6.28
N ILE A 19 7.58 -20.89 5.01
CA ILE A 19 6.51 -20.77 4.02
C ILE A 19 6.65 -21.92 3.04
N GLU A 20 5.60 -22.70 2.88
CA GLU A 20 5.52 -23.77 1.90
C GLU A 20 4.51 -23.41 0.82
N TYR A 21 4.94 -23.44 -0.44
CA TYR A 21 4.06 -23.40 -1.60
C TYR A 21 3.83 -24.80 -2.11
N THR A 22 2.58 -25.14 -2.45
CA THR A 22 2.24 -26.47 -2.98
C THR A 22 1.34 -26.38 -4.20
N VAL A 23 1.53 -27.34 -5.09
CA VAL A 23 0.62 -27.70 -6.18
C VAL A 23 0.56 -29.24 -6.23
N PRO A 24 -0.34 -29.87 -7.00
CA PRO A 24 -0.40 -31.33 -7.06
C PRO A 24 0.97 -31.96 -7.39
N LYS A 25 1.45 -32.81 -6.48
CA LYS A 25 2.74 -33.54 -6.55
C LYS A 25 4.02 -32.67 -6.53
N GLN A 26 3.94 -31.38 -6.23
CA GLN A 26 5.12 -30.50 -6.11
C GLN A 26 4.97 -29.54 -4.92
N SER A 27 6.07 -29.32 -4.20
CA SER A 27 6.12 -28.40 -3.05
C SER A 27 7.47 -27.70 -2.98
N VAL A 28 7.48 -26.44 -2.58
CA VAL A 28 8.68 -25.64 -2.31
C VAL A 28 8.58 -25.08 -0.90
N LYS A 29 9.64 -25.22 -0.11
CA LYS A 29 9.72 -24.69 1.26
C LYS A 29 10.80 -23.62 1.35
N LEU A 30 10.44 -22.47 1.92
CA LEU A 30 11.30 -21.30 2.06
C LEU A 30 11.34 -20.85 3.51
N SER A 31 12.53 -20.59 4.03
CA SER A 31 12.75 -20.19 5.43
C SER A 31 13.88 -19.16 5.61
N SER A 32 14.51 -18.70 4.52
CA SER A 32 15.56 -17.67 4.63
C SER A 32 14.94 -16.35 5.07
N GLN A 33 15.56 -15.74 6.07
CA GLN A 33 15.11 -14.47 6.62
C GLN A 33 15.70 -13.28 5.89
N ARG A 34 14.95 -12.17 5.91
CA ARG A 34 15.33 -10.84 5.43
C ARG A 34 15.87 -10.85 3.99
N GLN A 35 15.37 -11.78 3.18
CA GLN A 35 15.70 -11.94 1.78
C GLN A 35 14.40 -12.06 0.98
N PHE A 36 14.36 -11.40 -0.17
CA PHE A 36 13.30 -11.61 -1.15
C PHE A 36 13.63 -12.88 -1.93
N LEU A 37 12.82 -13.91 -1.71
CA LEU A 37 12.94 -15.20 -2.41
C LEU A 37 11.92 -15.26 -3.53
N HIS A 38 12.30 -15.88 -4.64
CA HIS A 38 11.43 -16.09 -5.79
C HIS A 38 11.45 -17.56 -6.20
N ASP A 39 10.28 -18.14 -6.42
CA ASP A 39 10.11 -19.49 -6.96
C ASP A 39 8.93 -19.52 -7.96
N HIS A 40 8.67 -20.70 -8.53
CA HIS A 40 7.66 -20.92 -9.54
C HIS A 40 7.08 -22.34 -9.46
N LEU A 41 5.76 -22.44 -9.45
CA LEU A 41 5.05 -23.72 -9.46
C LEU A 41 4.01 -23.78 -10.58
N GLU A 42 3.77 -24.97 -11.13
CA GLU A 42 2.80 -25.19 -12.21
C GLU A 42 1.73 -26.21 -11.81
N VAL A 43 0.47 -25.88 -12.09
CA VAL A 43 -0.65 -26.82 -11.92
C VAL A 43 -0.76 -27.69 -13.17
N GLU A 44 0.03 -28.75 -13.22
CA GLU A 44 0.17 -29.60 -14.39
C GLU A 44 -0.93 -30.67 -14.48
N SER A 45 -1.56 -30.80 -15.66
CA SER A 45 -2.59 -31.81 -15.91
C SER A 45 -2.10 -33.24 -15.67
N SER A 46 -0.81 -33.52 -15.89
CA SER A 46 -0.18 -34.83 -15.62
C SER A 46 -0.08 -35.16 -14.12
N ASN A 47 -0.18 -34.14 -13.27
CA ASN A 47 -0.17 -34.29 -11.82
C ASN A 47 -1.57 -34.42 -11.22
N LEU A 48 -2.62 -34.26 -12.02
CA LEU A 48 -4.02 -34.39 -11.62
C LEU A 48 -4.56 -35.82 -11.82
N PRO A 49 -5.61 -36.23 -11.07
CA PRO A 49 -6.35 -37.45 -11.35
C PRO A 49 -6.95 -37.46 -12.77
N HIS A 50 -7.19 -38.65 -13.31
CA HIS A 50 -7.80 -38.80 -14.64
C HIS A 50 -9.10 -38.00 -14.76
N PHE A 51 -9.25 -37.29 -15.89
CA PHE A 51 -10.39 -36.42 -16.20
C PHE A 51 -10.60 -35.22 -15.25
N LYS A 52 -9.63 -34.88 -14.39
CA LYS A 52 -9.61 -33.61 -13.66
C LYS A 52 -8.66 -32.61 -14.33
N PHE A 53 -9.13 -31.37 -14.44
CA PHE A 53 -8.37 -30.26 -15.02
C PHE A 53 -8.18 -29.10 -14.05
N THR A 54 -8.50 -29.30 -12.78
CA THR A 54 -8.36 -28.27 -11.74
C THR A 54 -7.50 -28.84 -10.62
N GLY A 55 -6.49 -28.08 -10.21
CA GLY A 55 -5.66 -28.36 -9.04
C GLY A 55 -5.50 -27.11 -8.19
N ASN A 56 -5.22 -27.30 -6.91
CA ASN A 56 -4.99 -26.19 -6.00
C ASN A 56 -3.54 -25.74 -6.07
N PHE A 57 -3.34 -24.44 -6.18
CA PHE A 57 -2.15 -23.79 -5.64
C PHE A 57 -2.45 -23.41 -4.20
N GLU A 58 -1.54 -23.72 -3.28
CA GLU A 58 -1.69 -23.41 -1.86
C GLU A 58 -0.40 -22.79 -1.31
N PHE A 59 -0.53 -21.91 -0.34
CA PHE A 59 0.57 -21.57 0.55
C PHE A 59 0.21 -21.90 1.99
N ILE A 60 1.21 -22.34 2.74
CA ILE A 60 1.09 -22.69 4.14
C ILE A 60 2.20 -21.95 4.89
N VAL A 61 1.84 -21.16 5.90
CA VAL A 61 2.81 -20.52 6.79
C VAL A 61 2.86 -21.30 8.10
N ARG A 62 4.07 -21.68 8.52
CA ARG A 62 4.31 -22.38 9.79
C ARG A 62 5.30 -21.63 10.65
N GLN A 63 5.12 -21.69 11.97
CA GLN A 63 6.09 -21.25 12.96
C GLN A 63 6.46 -22.43 13.84
N HIS A 64 7.74 -22.80 13.86
CA HIS A 64 8.26 -23.95 14.60
C HIS A 64 7.50 -25.27 14.31
N GLY A 65 7.07 -25.46 13.06
CA GLY A 65 6.32 -26.64 12.61
C GLY A 65 4.81 -26.57 12.85
N GLN A 66 4.30 -25.60 13.62
CA GLN A 66 2.86 -25.36 13.78
C GLN A 66 2.32 -24.56 12.61
N GLU A 67 1.26 -25.04 11.96
CA GLU A 67 0.54 -24.30 10.93
C GLU A 67 -0.17 -23.08 11.52
N LEU A 68 0.11 -21.91 10.95
CA LEU A 68 -0.53 -20.64 11.31
C LEU A 68 -1.67 -20.30 10.35
N THR A 69 -1.48 -20.56 9.06
CA THR A 69 -2.50 -20.37 8.03
C THR A 69 -2.23 -21.23 6.81
N ASN A 70 -3.30 -21.58 6.10
CA ASN A 70 -3.29 -22.18 4.77
C ASN A 70 -4.26 -21.38 3.89
N GLN A 71 -3.76 -20.87 2.76
CA GLN A 71 -4.55 -20.18 1.75
C GLN A 71 -4.39 -20.87 0.41
N TRP A 72 -5.46 -20.92 -0.38
CA TRP A 72 -5.44 -21.67 -1.64
C TRP A 72 -6.28 -21.02 -2.74
N VAL A 73 -5.98 -21.39 -3.98
CA VAL A 73 -6.80 -21.11 -5.14
C VAL A 73 -6.77 -22.28 -6.12
N ALA A 74 -7.95 -22.67 -6.59
CA ALA A 74 -8.13 -23.65 -7.63
C ALA A 74 -7.81 -23.04 -9.00
N ILE A 75 -6.87 -23.64 -9.71
CA ILE A 75 -6.43 -23.21 -11.03
C ILE A 75 -6.73 -24.32 -12.03
N ASN A 76 -7.43 -23.94 -13.10
CA ASN A 76 -7.67 -24.83 -14.22
C ASN A 76 -6.37 -25.03 -15.03
N SER A 77 -5.81 -26.24 -15.04
CA SER A 77 -4.53 -26.57 -15.68
C SER A 77 -4.53 -26.38 -17.20
N MET A 78 -5.70 -26.33 -17.84
CA MET A 78 -5.82 -26.15 -19.31
C MET A 78 -5.97 -24.69 -19.73
N THR A 79 -6.61 -23.87 -18.89
CA THR A 79 -6.96 -22.49 -19.21
C THR A 79 -6.23 -21.45 -18.36
N GLY A 80 -5.69 -21.86 -17.21
CA GLY A 80 -5.15 -20.99 -16.17
C GLY A 80 -6.20 -20.03 -15.63
N LYS A 81 -7.47 -20.43 -15.61
CA LYS A 81 -8.54 -19.66 -14.99
C LYS A 81 -8.63 -20.02 -13.52
N LEU A 82 -8.80 -19.01 -12.66
CA LEU A 82 -9.14 -19.21 -11.26
C LEU A 82 -10.60 -19.64 -11.13
N GLU A 83 -10.87 -20.66 -10.33
CA GLU A 83 -12.22 -21.21 -10.14
C GLU A 83 -12.79 -20.88 -8.76
N ASP A 84 -12.17 -21.37 -7.70
CA ASP A 84 -12.57 -21.19 -6.30
C ASP A 84 -11.34 -21.01 -5.41
N GLY A 85 -11.53 -20.55 -4.18
CA GLY A 85 -10.45 -20.42 -3.20
C GLY A 85 -10.57 -19.21 -2.30
N THR A 86 -9.56 -19.06 -1.45
CA THR A 86 -9.46 -17.98 -0.48
C THR A 86 -8.74 -16.73 -1.02
N MET A 87 -8.26 -16.78 -2.26
CA MET A 87 -7.44 -15.72 -2.87
C MET A 87 -7.88 -15.37 -4.30
N VAL A 88 -9.15 -15.58 -4.64
CA VAL A 88 -9.65 -15.35 -6.00
C VAL A 88 -9.74 -13.85 -6.32
N LYS A 89 -10.02 -13.02 -5.30
CA LYS A 89 -10.16 -11.58 -5.43
C LYS A 89 -9.28 -10.85 -4.42
N MET A 90 -8.89 -9.63 -4.78
CA MET A 90 -8.08 -8.76 -3.91
C MET A 90 -8.69 -8.54 -2.51
N ASP A 91 -10.01 -8.38 -2.40
CA ASP A 91 -10.72 -8.18 -1.12
C ASP A 91 -10.76 -9.44 -0.22
N GLN A 92 -10.36 -10.60 -0.75
CA GLN A 92 -10.19 -11.85 0.00
C GLN A 92 -8.77 -12.06 0.54
N THR A 93 -7.89 -11.06 0.39
CA THR A 93 -6.50 -11.14 0.85
C THR A 93 -6.18 -10.22 2.04
N PRO A 94 -7.02 -10.10 3.08
CA PRO A 94 -6.66 -9.30 4.26
C PRO A 94 -5.43 -9.91 4.96
N SER A 95 -4.62 -9.08 5.60
CA SER A 95 -3.50 -9.57 6.40
C SER A 95 -4.02 -10.42 7.57
N ILE A 96 -3.30 -11.50 7.87
CA ILE A 96 -3.66 -12.49 8.89
C ILE A 96 -2.81 -12.27 10.13
N PHE A 97 -3.47 -12.20 11.28
CA PHE A 97 -2.84 -12.15 12.59
C PHE A 97 -2.76 -13.54 13.18
N ALA A 98 -1.55 -14.01 13.50
CA ALA A 98 -1.34 -15.32 14.10
C ALA A 98 -0.23 -15.21 15.15
N ASN A 99 -0.55 -15.54 16.41
CA ASN A 99 0.33 -15.31 17.55
C ASN A 99 0.78 -13.83 17.63
N ASP A 100 2.09 -13.59 17.65
CA ASP A 100 2.75 -12.28 17.61
C ASP A 100 3.16 -11.85 16.19
N LEU A 101 2.69 -12.56 15.16
CA LEU A 101 3.04 -12.35 13.76
C LEU A 101 1.90 -11.76 12.95
N ILE A 102 2.28 -11.05 11.89
CA ILE A 102 1.40 -10.59 10.83
C ILE A 102 1.88 -11.18 9.50
N ILE A 103 0.96 -11.84 8.81
CA ILE A 103 1.16 -12.45 7.49
C ILE A 103 0.41 -11.58 6.48
N THR A 104 1.14 -10.85 5.64
CA THR A 104 0.57 -10.02 4.57
C THR A 104 0.84 -10.69 3.24
N TYR A 105 -0.21 -10.90 2.44
CA TYR A 105 -0.11 -11.59 1.16
C TYR A 105 -1.06 -10.99 0.13
N GLY A 106 -0.82 -11.30 -1.13
CA GLY A 106 -1.72 -10.97 -2.23
C GLY A 106 -1.55 -11.92 -3.40
N PHE A 107 -2.58 -11.98 -4.26
CA PHE A 107 -2.61 -12.84 -5.42
C PHE A 107 -3.02 -12.05 -6.67
N TYR A 108 -2.19 -12.09 -7.71
CA TYR A 108 -2.46 -11.48 -9.01
C TYR A 108 -2.99 -12.54 -9.99
N ASP A 109 -4.25 -12.37 -10.40
CA ASP A 109 -4.86 -13.18 -11.47
C ASP A 109 -4.35 -12.75 -12.86
N ALA A 110 -3.36 -13.47 -13.38
CA ALA A 110 -2.80 -13.17 -14.69
C ALA A 110 -3.73 -13.56 -15.85
N GLY A 111 -3.98 -12.59 -16.73
CA GLY A 111 -4.55 -12.82 -18.05
C GLY A 111 -3.58 -13.51 -19.02
N PRO A 112 -3.81 -13.41 -20.34
CA PRO A 112 -2.91 -13.98 -21.35
C PRO A 112 -1.62 -13.16 -21.59
N GLY A 113 -1.34 -12.18 -20.70
CA GLY A 113 -0.22 -11.24 -20.78
C GLY A 113 -0.35 -10.20 -21.87
N LEU A 114 -1.52 -9.58 -21.96
CA LEU A 114 -1.75 -8.41 -22.79
C LEU A 114 -1.02 -7.20 -22.21
N ALA A 115 -0.60 -6.27 -23.07
CA ALA A 115 0.09 -5.05 -22.68
C ALA A 115 1.31 -5.29 -21.77
N GLU A 116 2.05 -6.38 -22.04
CA GLU A 116 3.24 -6.80 -21.28
C GLU A 116 2.98 -7.18 -19.81
N LEU A 117 1.71 -7.25 -19.40
CA LEU A 117 1.36 -7.81 -18.10
C LEU A 117 1.86 -9.26 -17.97
N PRO A 118 2.14 -9.71 -16.74
CA PRO A 118 2.55 -11.09 -16.49
C PRO A 118 1.56 -12.10 -17.09
N LYS A 119 2.10 -13.16 -17.70
CA LYS A 119 1.33 -14.32 -18.22
C LYS A 119 1.09 -15.40 -17.17
N GLN A 120 1.76 -15.27 -16.03
CA GLN A 120 1.73 -16.20 -14.91
C GLN A 120 1.12 -15.48 -13.72
N HIS A 121 0.28 -16.20 -12.96
CA HIS A 121 -0.25 -15.67 -11.72
C HIS A 121 0.92 -15.32 -10.80
N GLN A 122 0.69 -14.41 -9.86
CA GLN A 122 1.70 -14.10 -8.84
C GLN A 122 1.09 -14.23 -7.46
N CYS A 123 1.84 -14.83 -6.54
CA CYS A 123 1.52 -14.86 -5.12
C CYS A 123 2.70 -14.27 -4.36
N TYR A 124 2.44 -13.22 -3.58
CA TYR A 124 3.44 -12.69 -2.66
C TYR A 124 3.01 -12.91 -1.22
N ILE A 125 3.96 -13.22 -0.36
CA ILE A 125 3.74 -13.41 1.07
C ILE A 125 4.90 -12.76 1.82
N THR A 126 4.56 -11.98 2.82
CA THR A 126 5.49 -11.44 3.79
C THR A 126 5.06 -11.85 5.19
N VAL A 127 6.00 -12.22 6.03
CA VAL A 127 5.75 -12.56 7.44
C VAL A 127 6.63 -11.68 8.31
N SER A 128 6.01 -10.96 9.24
CA SER A 128 6.67 -10.02 10.14
C SER A 128 6.13 -10.13 11.56
N LYS A 129 6.81 -9.52 12.53
CA LYS A 129 6.24 -9.35 13.87
C LYS A 129 5.07 -8.35 13.80
N ASN A 130 4.20 -8.39 14.79
CA ASN A 130 3.32 -7.26 15.04
C ASN A 130 4.15 -6.04 15.47
N TYR A 131 4.20 -5.02 14.60
CA TYR A 131 4.97 -3.79 14.77
C TYR A 131 4.13 -2.65 15.38
N GLU A 132 3.02 -2.95 16.07
CA GLU A 132 2.20 -1.93 16.74
C GLU A 132 2.96 -1.12 17.82
N ASN A 133 4.09 -1.62 18.35
CA ASN A 133 4.91 -0.92 19.33
C ASN A 133 6.39 -0.78 18.91
N TRP A 134 6.70 -0.80 17.61
CA TRP A 134 8.09 -0.90 17.19
C TRP A 134 8.96 0.27 17.68
N MET A 135 8.43 1.49 17.80
CA MET A 135 9.24 2.61 18.30
C MET A 135 9.55 2.46 19.80
N ARG A 136 8.64 1.86 20.59
CA ARG A 136 8.96 1.48 21.98
C ARG A 136 10.09 0.46 22.03
N ASP A 137 9.99 -0.56 21.19
CA ASP A 137 10.84 -1.74 21.28
C ASP A 137 12.25 -1.45 20.71
N VAL A 138 12.35 -0.66 19.64
CA VAL A 138 13.61 -0.28 18.97
C VAL A 138 14.24 0.99 19.58
N ILE A 139 13.42 1.90 20.09
CA ILE A 139 13.85 3.20 20.62
C ILE A 139 13.23 3.41 22.01
N PRO A 140 13.56 2.62 23.04
CA PRO A 140 12.93 2.76 24.35
C PRO A 140 13.12 4.16 24.94
N GLN A 141 12.11 4.69 25.64
CA GLN A 141 12.21 5.98 26.32
C GLN A 141 13.39 5.98 27.30
N GLY A 142 14.25 6.99 27.21
CA GLY A 142 15.45 7.12 28.05
C GLY A 142 16.70 6.43 27.49
N SER A 143 16.59 5.69 26.38
CA SER A 143 17.76 5.18 25.65
C SER A 143 18.56 6.30 24.97
N GLU A 144 19.82 6.04 24.62
CA GLU A 144 20.64 6.95 23.80
C GLU A 144 19.94 7.30 22.47
N LYS A 145 19.34 6.29 21.82
CA LYS A 145 18.58 6.48 20.57
C LYS A 145 17.41 7.46 20.75
N SER A 146 16.71 7.43 21.89
CA SER A 146 15.59 8.35 22.15
C SER A 146 16.01 9.82 22.26
N HIS A 147 17.28 10.11 22.59
CA HIS A 147 17.77 11.48 22.67
C HIS A 147 18.18 12.06 21.31
N ARG A 148 18.16 11.25 20.25
CA ARG A 148 18.39 11.73 18.89
C ARG A 148 17.22 12.61 18.41
N PRO A 149 17.49 13.59 17.54
CA PRO A 149 16.44 14.38 16.88
C PRO A 149 15.44 13.51 16.12
N PHE A 150 14.16 13.86 16.16
CA PHE A 150 13.11 13.12 15.45
C PHE A 150 13.28 13.18 13.93
N HIS A 151 13.89 14.22 13.38
CA HIS A 151 14.23 14.25 11.96
C HIS A 151 15.18 13.13 11.52
N LYS A 152 15.81 12.38 12.43
CA LYS A 152 16.59 11.20 12.06
C LYS A 152 15.76 9.93 11.86
N MET A 153 14.46 9.97 12.11
CA MET A 153 13.60 8.81 11.94
C MET A 153 13.49 8.40 10.47
N VAL A 154 13.41 7.08 10.25
CA VAL A 154 12.96 6.48 8.99
C VAL A 154 11.59 5.87 9.25
N LEU A 155 10.55 6.37 8.59
CA LEU A 155 9.16 6.01 8.86
C LEU A 155 8.60 5.16 7.72
N PRO A 156 8.06 3.97 8.01
CA PRO A 156 7.28 3.23 7.04
C PRO A 156 5.91 3.90 6.79
N SER A 157 5.45 3.85 5.54
CA SER A 157 4.21 4.48 5.09
C SER A 157 3.47 3.65 4.05
N SER A 158 2.15 3.65 4.14
CA SER A 158 1.27 3.23 3.06
C SER A 158 1.05 4.37 2.06
N HIS A 159 1.13 4.08 0.76
CA HIS A 159 0.73 4.99 -0.31
C HIS A 159 -0.80 5.15 -0.34
N ASP A 160 -1.29 6.38 -0.46
CA ASP A 160 -2.71 6.67 -0.64
C ASP A 160 -3.63 5.90 0.35
N ILE A 161 -3.33 5.98 1.64
CA ILE A 161 -4.02 5.22 2.72
C ILE A 161 -5.56 5.30 2.65
N GLY A 162 -6.09 6.41 2.12
CA GLY A 162 -7.53 6.58 1.97
C GLY A 162 -8.18 5.69 0.90
N MET A 163 -7.40 5.04 0.04
CA MET A 163 -7.89 4.12 -0.99
C MET A 163 -7.75 2.66 -0.55
N ASN A 164 -8.21 2.37 0.67
CA ASN A 164 -8.14 1.04 1.27
C ASN A 164 -9.43 0.23 1.19
N ASN A 165 -10.51 0.84 0.67
CA ASN A 165 -11.77 0.15 0.41
C ASN A 165 -12.60 0.92 -0.62
N MET A 166 -13.68 0.29 -1.10
CA MET A 166 -14.54 0.82 -2.14
C MET A 166 -15.78 1.57 -1.63
N SER A 167 -15.98 1.72 -0.31
CA SER A 167 -17.27 2.17 0.26
C SER A 167 -17.73 3.55 -0.25
N SER A 168 -16.87 4.57 -0.16
CA SER A 168 -17.16 5.92 -0.64
C SER A 168 -17.36 5.96 -2.15
N SER A 169 -16.51 5.23 -2.88
CA SER A 169 -16.56 5.14 -4.34
C SER A 169 -17.83 4.43 -4.85
N LEU A 170 -18.25 3.34 -4.23
CA LEU A 170 -19.50 2.64 -4.57
C LEU A 170 -20.73 3.49 -4.23
N SER A 171 -20.71 4.19 -3.10
CA SER A 171 -21.81 5.10 -2.71
C SER A 171 -21.96 6.23 -3.72
N LEU A 172 -20.85 6.77 -4.19
CA LEU A 172 -20.81 7.75 -5.27
C LEU A 172 -21.40 7.19 -6.57
N LEU A 173 -20.99 5.98 -6.98
CA LEU A 173 -21.46 5.38 -8.24
C LEU A 173 -22.95 5.01 -8.22
N LYS A 174 -23.53 4.72 -7.05
CA LYS A 174 -24.93 4.29 -6.92
C LYS A 174 -25.95 5.32 -7.45
N ASN A 175 -25.66 6.61 -7.28
CA ASN A 175 -26.57 7.70 -7.64
C ASN A 175 -26.04 8.62 -8.75
N ALA A 176 -24.81 8.40 -9.21
CA ALA A 176 -24.21 9.21 -10.27
C ALA A 176 -24.75 8.81 -11.65
N GLY A 177 -25.22 9.80 -12.42
CA GLY A 177 -25.49 9.61 -13.84
C GLY A 177 -24.20 9.39 -14.63
N THR A 178 -24.28 8.76 -15.80
CA THR A 178 -23.12 8.40 -16.63
C THR A 178 -22.20 9.59 -16.94
N GLY A 179 -22.75 10.78 -17.18
CA GLY A 179 -21.96 11.99 -17.42
C GLY A 179 -21.08 12.40 -16.23
N VAL A 180 -21.59 12.25 -15.00
CA VAL A 180 -20.81 12.51 -13.78
C VAL A 180 -19.70 11.46 -13.63
N ILE A 181 -19.99 10.19 -13.91
CA ILE A 181 -18.99 9.11 -13.88
C ILE A 181 -17.87 9.37 -14.89
N LYS A 182 -18.19 9.77 -16.14
CA LYS A 182 -17.19 10.10 -17.17
C LYS A 182 -16.28 11.25 -16.73
N GLU A 183 -16.86 12.33 -16.20
CA GLU A 183 -16.12 13.51 -15.74
C GLU A 183 -15.15 13.14 -14.61
N VAL A 184 -15.63 12.38 -13.64
CA VAL A 184 -14.88 12.02 -12.43
C VAL A 184 -13.76 11.05 -12.76
N LEU A 185 -14.09 9.94 -13.43
CA LEU A 185 -13.09 8.95 -13.82
C LEU A 185 -12.08 9.57 -14.79
N GLY A 186 -12.52 10.44 -15.70
CA GLY A 186 -11.63 11.02 -16.68
C GLY A 186 -10.65 12.05 -16.14
N ARG A 187 -11.01 12.78 -15.09
CA ARG A 187 -10.06 13.67 -14.40
C ARG A 187 -9.11 12.95 -13.47
N SER A 188 -9.54 11.82 -12.90
CA SER A 188 -8.75 11.05 -11.93
C SER A 188 -7.81 10.06 -12.61
N LEU A 189 -8.24 9.52 -13.76
CA LEU A 189 -7.57 8.47 -14.52
C LEU A 189 -7.60 8.90 -15.99
N PRO A 190 -6.75 9.85 -16.42
CA PRO A 190 -6.84 10.45 -17.76
C PRO A 190 -6.77 9.42 -18.89
N HIS A 191 -6.05 8.32 -18.70
CA HIS A 191 -5.99 7.23 -19.68
C HIS A 191 -7.22 6.33 -19.69
N ALA A 192 -8.02 6.30 -18.61
CA ALA A 192 -9.30 5.59 -18.56
C ALA A 192 -10.37 6.24 -19.46
N LEU A 193 -10.26 7.53 -19.81
CA LEU A 193 -11.16 8.18 -20.79
C LEU A 193 -11.17 7.46 -22.14
N SER A 194 -10.01 6.92 -22.55
CA SER A 194 -9.88 6.20 -23.82
C SER A 194 -10.67 4.88 -23.84
N ILE A 195 -10.94 4.30 -22.67
CA ILE A 195 -11.80 3.13 -22.48
C ILE A 195 -13.26 3.59 -22.44
N ILE A 196 -13.55 4.58 -21.59
CA ILE A 196 -14.88 5.15 -21.40
C ILE A 196 -15.50 5.60 -22.73
N ASN A 197 -14.70 6.16 -23.63
CA ASN A 197 -15.18 6.61 -24.96
C ASN A 197 -15.41 5.47 -25.96
N LYS A 198 -14.96 4.24 -25.69
CA LYS A 198 -15.18 3.06 -26.54
C LYS A 198 -16.42 2.25 -26.16
N VAL A 199 -17.01 2.49 -24.99
CA VAL A 199 -18.18 1.78 -24.47
C VAL A 199 -19.42 2.66 -24.49
N GLY A 200 -20.58 2.08 -24.76
CA GLY A 200 -21.86 2.79 -24.69
C GLY A 200 -22.20 3.22 -23.26
N ASP A 201 -23.02 4.27 -23.12
CA ASP A 201 -23.30 4.91 -21.83
C ASP A 201 -23.85 3.95 -20.75
N GLY A 202 -24.68 2.98 -21.14
CA GLY A 202 -25.21 1.96 -20.22
C GLY A 202 -24.16 0.93 -19.76
N ALA A 203 -23.09 0.72 -20.51
CA ALA A 203 -21.99 -0.17 -20.13
C ALA A 203 -21.03 0.49 -19.13
N ILE A 204 -20.86 1.82 -19.20
CA ILE A 204 -19.96 2.59 -18.33
C ILE A 204 -20.36 2.46 -16.86
N ASN A 205 -21.66 2.58 -16.55
CA ASN A 205 -22.11 2.47 -15.16
C ASN A 205 -21.86 1.07 -14.57
N ARG A 206 -21.80 0.03 -15.42
CA ARG A 206 -21.52 -1.35 -15.00
C ARG A 206 -20.05 -1.60 -14.74
N ILE A 207 -19.16 -1.01 -15.54
CA ILE A 207 -17.71 -1.21 -15.42
C ILE A 207 -17.03 -0.19 -14.49
N ALA A 208 -17.70 0.91 -14.11
CA ALA A 208 -17.11 1.94 -13.26
C ALA A 208 -16.61 1.43 -11.90
N PRO A 209 -17.34 0.56 -11.16
CA PRO A 209 -16.82 -0.05 -9.94
C PRO A 209 -15.53 -0.84 -10.17
N ASP A 210 -15.43 -1.50 -11.31
CA ASP A 210 -14.31 -2.35 -11.69
C ASP A 210 -13.08 -1.50 -12.08
N ILE A 211 -13.29 -0.41 -12.81
CA ILE A 211 -12.25 0.60 -13.09
C ILE A 211 -11.65 1.14 -11.79
N ILE A 212 -12.49 1.55 -10.84
CA ILE A 212 -12.01 2.09 -9.57
C ILE A 212 -11.27 1.00 -8.76
N ARG A 213 -11.82 -0.21 -8.69
CA ARG A 213 -11.21 -1.33 -7.96
C ARG A 213 -9.83 -1.67 -8.52
N ALA A 214 -9.69 -1.74 -9.84
CA ALA A 214 -8.43 -2.09 -10.49
C ALA A 214 -7.40 -0.96 -10.40
N LEU A 215 -7.83 0.29 -10.55
CA LEU A 215 -6.91 1.40 -10.85
C LEU A 215 -6.70 2.40 -9.73
N ALA A 216 -7.58 2.46 -8.73
CA ALA A 216 -7.55 3.47 -7.69
C ALA A 216 -7.35 2.90 -6.28
N ILE A 217 -7.65 1.61 -6.05
CA ILE A 217 -7.39 0.96 -4.76
C ILE A 217 -5.91 0.62 -4.65
N THR A 218 -5.26 1.24 -3.66
CA THR A 218 -3.82 1.12 -3.39
C THR A 218 -3.54 0.31 -2.12
N GLN A 219 -4.54 0.12 -1.27
CA GLN A 219 -4.43 -0.63 -0.03
C GLN A 219 -5.56 -1.66 0.07
N LYS A 220 -5.27 -2.81 0.69
CA LYS A 220 -6.26 -3.88 0.93
C LYS A 220 -6.63 -4.04 2.40
N ASP A 221 -5.79 -3.50 3.28
CA ASP A 221 -5.92 -3.63 4.72
C ASP A 221 -6.56 -2.40 5.35
N THR A 222 -7.21 -2.59 6.50
CA THR A 222 -7.75 -1.47 7.27
C THR A 222 -6.62 -0.62 7.84
N LEU A 223 -6.91 0.62 8.23
CA LEU A 223 -5.94 1.50 8.87
C LEU A 223 -5.40 0.89 10.18
N ASP A 224 -6.26 0.24 10.96
CA ASP A 224 -5.84 -0.45 12.19
C ASP A 224 -4.82 -1.56 11.90
N THR A 225 -5.06 -2.35 10.84
CA THR A 225 -4.11 -3.38 10.40
C THR A 225 -2.80 -2.76 9.92
N ILE A 226 -2.85 -1.69 9.12
CA ILE A 226 -1.66 -0.99 8.60
C ILE A 226 -0.81 -0.38 9.73
N LEU A 227 -1.45 0.14 10.79
CA LEU A 227 -0.76 0.60 12.00
C LEU A 227 -0.05 -0.55 12.74
N LYS A 228 -0.68 -1.72 12.81
CA LYS A 228 -0.06 -2.93 13.39
C LYS A 228 1.04 -3.54 12.51
N ILE A 229 0.94 -3.42 11.18
CA ILE A 229 2.03 -3.75 10.25
C ILE A 229 3.20 -2.78 10.45
N GLY A 230 2.96 -1.56 10.94
CA GLY A 230 4.01 -0.69 11.46
C GLY A 230 4.05 0.72 10.88
N ALA A 231 3.12 1.10 10.00
CA ALA A 231 3.12 2.44 9.39
C ALA A 231 3.02 3.56 10.42
N ARG A 232 3.82 4.62 10.25
CA ARG A 232 3.88 5.79 11.16
C ARG A 232 3.92 7.14 10.43
N TYR A 233 3.90 7.12 9.11
CA TYR A 233 3.70 8.30 8.28
C TYR A 233 2.52 8.06 7.35
N PHE A 234 1.68 9.08 7.19
CA PHE A 234 0.50 9.02 6.32
C PHE A 234 0.37 10.30 5.51
N GLU A 235 0.34 10.16 4.19
CA GLU A 235 -0.07 11.24 3.30
C GLU A 235 -1.58 11.23 3.16
N PHE A 236 -2.19 12.39 3.36
CA PHE A 236 -3.63 12.52 3.21
C PHE A 236 -3.97 13.74 2.37
N ARG A 237 -4.92 13.55 1.45
CA ARG A 237 -5.40 14.60 0.55
C ARG A 237 -6.83 14.98 0.86
N PRO A 238 -7.10 15.71 1.97
CA PRO A 238 -8.45 15.99 2.41
C PRO A 238 -9.10 17.03 1.48
N ALA A 239 -10.22 16.66 0.86
CA ALA A 239 -11.09 17.58 0.15
C ALA A 239 -12.53 17.07 0.15
N LYS A 240 -13.49 17.97 -0.09
CA LYS A 240 -14.88 17.55 -0.39
C LYS A 240 -14.93 16.85 -1.74
N CYS A 241 -15.97 16.04 -1.94
CA CYS A 241 -16.27 15.45 -3.24
C CYS A 241 -16.35 16.52 -4.33
N HIS A 242 -16.05 16.13 -5.57
CA HIS A 242 -16.13 17.01 -6.73
C HIS A 242 -17.50 17.72 -6.82
N ARG A 243 -17.54 19.02 -7.11
CA ARG A 243 -18.78 19.84 -7.13
C ARG A 243 -19.93 19.24 -7.92
N GLN A 244 -19.65 18.56 -9.04
CA GLN A 244 -20.70 17.90 -9.83
C GLN A 244 -21.31 16.70 -9.10
N MET A 245 -20.52 15.98 -8.30
CA MET A 245 -21.02 14.89 -7.46
C MET A 245 -21.85 15.43 -6.30
N GLN A 246 -21.45 16.53 -5.67
CA GLN A 246 -22.19 17.10 -4.54
C GLN A 246 -23.66 17.38 -4.88
N LYS A 247 -23.99 17.60 -6.16
CA LYS A 247 -25.36 17.81 -6.64
C LYS A 247 -26.21 16.53 -6.69
N VAL A 248 -25.59 15.35 -6.72
CA VAL A 248 -26.25 14.07 -7.03
C VAL A 248 -25.91 12.95 -6.03
N ASN A 249 -24.97 13.17 -5.11
CA ASN A 249 -24.40 12.13 -4.27
C ASN A 249 -25.14 12.02 -2.92
N SER A 250 -25.17 10.81 -2.37
CA SER A 250 -25.67 10.49 -1.03
C SER A 250 -24.57 10.48 0.04
N LEU A 251 -23.32 10.76 -0.34
CA LEU A 251 -22.22 10.91 0.61
C LEU A 251 -22.45 12.11 1.52
N GLU A 252 -22.06 11.98 2.79
CA GLU A 252 -22.03 13.07 3.75
C GLU A 252 -21.14 14.21 3.22
N ASP A 253 -21.56 15.46 3.40
CA ASP A 253 -20.76 16.64 3.05
C ASP A 253 -19.61 16.86 4.05
N THR A 254 -18.56 16.05 3.89
CA THR A 254 -17.37 16.05 4.75
C THR A 254 -16.09 15.94 3.91
N TRP A 255 -14.94 15.89 4.59
CA TRP A 255 -13.62 15.79 3.96
C TRP A 255 -13.27 14.33 3.73
N TYR A 256 -12.99 13.98 2.48
CA TYR A 256 -12.54 12.66 2.07
C TYR A 256 -11.11 12.73 1.56
N PHE A 257 -10.40 11.62 1.66
CA PHE A 257 -9.22 11.39 0.85
C PHE A 257 -9.59 11.50 -0.63
N GLN A 258 -8.76 12.17 -1.41
CA GLN A 258 -8.94 12.28 -2.85
C GLN A 258 -7.82 11.57 -3.60
N HIS A 259 -8.19 10.58 -4.41
CA HIS A 259 -7.35 10.03 -5.46
C HIS A 259 -7.84 10.61 -6.80
N GLY A 260 -7.25 11.74 -7.21
CA GLY A 260 -7.86 12.59 -8.21
C GLY A 260 -9.21 13.14 -7.73
N ALA A 261 -10.29 12.88 -8.45
CA ALA A 261 -11.66 13.18 -8.06
C ALA A 261 -12.38 12.02 -7.36
N ILE A 262 -11.74 10.85 -7.21
CA ILE A 262 -12.35 9.67 -6.60
C ILE A 262 -12.21 9.78 -5.06
N PRO A 263 -13.32 9.83 -4.30
CA PRO A 263 -13.27 9.90 -2.85
C PRO A 263 -13.02 8.53 -2.23
N GLY A 264 -12.09 8.50 -1.28
CA GLY A 264 -11.75 7.37 -0.43
C GLY A 264 -12.27 7.54 1.00
N MET A 265 -11.44 7.15 1.97
CA MET A 265 -11.70 7.25 3.41
C MET A 265 -12.01 8.69 3.86
N PRO A 266 -12.97 8.92 4.77
CA PRO A 266 -13.16 10.22 5.41
C PRO A 266 -11.96 10.63 6.28
N TYR A 267 -11.58 11.91 6.27
CA TYR A 267 -10.48 12.45 7.08
C TYR A 267 -10.68 12.23 8.59
N ARG A 268 -11.93 12.35 9.06
CA ARG A 268 -12.28 12.05 10.45
C ARG A 268 -11.97 10.60 10.84
N VAL A 269 -12.19 9.65 9.93
CA VAL A 269 -11.91 8.22 10.17
C VAL A 269 -10.41 7.99 10.31
N LEU A 270 -9.59 8.61 9.44
CA LEU A 270 -8.13 8.57 9.57
C LEU A 270 -7.68 9.06 10.95
N LEU A 271 -8.11 10.27 11.34
CA LEU A 271 -7.69 10.89 12.59
C LEU A 271 -8.17 10.11 13.82
N ASP A 272 -9.41 9.62 13.82
CA ASP A 272 -9.98 8.86 14.93
C ASP A 272 -9.18 7.59 15.21
N HIS A 273 -8.88 6.81 14.17
CA HIS A 273 -8.07 5.60 14.27
C HIS A 273 -6.64 5.89 14.75
N ILE A 274 -5.99 6.92 14.20
CA ILE A 274 -4.63 7.33 14.61
C ILE A 274 -4.61 7.78 16.08
N ILE A 275 -5.59 8.59 16.49
CA ILE A 275 -5.66 9.12 17.86
C ILE A 275 -5.93 7.98 18.85
N ARG A 276 -6.85 7.05 18.53
CA ARG A 276 -7.09 5.85 19.33
C ARG A 276 -5.82 5.01 19.47
N PHE A 277 -5.13 4.78 18.36
CA PHE A 277 -3.85 4.06 18.37
C PHE A 277 -2.80 4.76 19.25
N LEU A 278 -2.59 6.06 19.11
CA LEU A 278 -1.66 6.80 19.97
C LEU A 278 -2.13 6.87 21.43
N ASP A 279 -3.42 6.71 21.71
CA ASP A 279 -3.91 6.63 23.08
C ASP A 279 -3.56 5.27 23.72
N GLU A 280 -3.58 4.19 22.95
CA GLU A 280 -3.23 2.84 23.40
C GLU A 280 -1.70 2.59 23.40
N HIS A 281 -0.97 3.22 22.49
CA HIS A 281 0.46 3.02 22.27
C HIS A 281 1.26 4.29 22.62
N LYS A 282 1.61 4.44 23.90
CA LYS A 282 2.13 5.71 24.45
C LYS A 282 3.51 6.14 23.95
N ASP A 283 4.30 5.21 23.43
CA ASP A 283 5.65 5.46 22.91
C ASP A 283 5.69 5.70 21.40
N GLU A 284 4.57 5.51 20.69
CA GLU A 284 4.53 5.70 19.26
C GLU A 284 4.32 7.17 18.92
N ILE A 285 4.91 7.62 17.80
CA ILE A 285 4.71 8.94 17.21
C ILE A 285 4.27 8.73 15.77
N ILE A 286 3.21 9.43 15.35
CA ILE A 286 2.68 9.36 13.99
C ILE A 286 2.74 10.74 13.34
N VAL A 287 3.18 10.76 12.09
CA VAL A 287 3.17 11.94 11.22
C VAL A 287 2.03 11.82 10.22
N VAL A 288 1.16 12.83 10.14
CA VAL A 288 0.17 12.97 9.06
C VAL A 288 0.52 14.20 8.26
N HIS A 289 0.76 14.01 6.97
CA HIS A 289 1.05 15.09 6.03
C HIS A 289 -0.18 15.36 5.17
N ASN A 290 -0.85 16.48 5.45
CA ASN A 290 -1.95 16.99 4.63
C ASN A 290 -1.41 17.73 3.42
N ARG A 291 -1.82 17.30 2.23
CA ARG A 291 -1.33 17.80 0.94
C ARG A 291 -2.42 17.75 -0.13
N TRP A 292 -2.21 18.44 -1.26
CA TRP A 292 -3.26 18.64 -2.28
C TRP A 292 -2.79 18.52 -3.72
N ASP A 293 -1.59 18.00 -3.94
CA ASP A 293 -1.14 17.53 -5.24
C ASP A 293 -2.12 16.49 -5.80
N GLY A 294 -2.43 16.58 -7.10
CA GLY A 294 -3.39 15.70 -7.76
C GLY A 294 -4.87 15.95 -7.41
N VAL A 295 -5.19 16.78 -6.41
CA VAL A 295 -6.59 17.12 -6.06
C VAL A 295 -7.15 18.16 -7.04
N PRO A 296 -8.21 17.84 -7.81
CA PRO A 296 -8.81 18.77 -8.76
C PRO A 296 -9.32 20.04 -8.07
N ALA A 297 -9.21 21.19 -8.75
CA ALA A 297 -9.68 22.48 -8.23
C ALA A 297 -11.19 22.49 -7.89
N ASP A 298 -11.98 21.63 -8.55
CA ASP A 298 -13.41 21.45 -8.30
C ASP A 298 -13.73 20.57 -7.09
N CYS A 299 -12.71 20.04 -6.40
CA CYS A 299 -12.84 19.40 -5.08
C CYS A 299 -12.43 20.44 -4.01
N PRO A 300 -13.40 21.05 -3.28
CA PRO A 300 -13.11 22.08 -2.29
C PRO A 300 -12.13 21.58 -1.22
N ARG A 301 -11.05 22.32 -1.02
CA ARG A 301 -10.03 22.04 -0.01
C ARG A 301 -10.43 22.68 1.33
N PRO A 302 -10.14 22.03 2.47
CA PRO A 302 -10.43 22.60 3.78
C PRO A 302 -9.46 23.73 4.12
N THR A 303 -9.96 24.69 4.89
CA THR A 303 -9.18 25.67 5.65
C THR A 303 -8.58 25.04 6.91
N ASP A 304 -7.64 25.76 7.55
CA ASP A 304 -7.04 25.30 8.81
C ASP A 304 -8.06 25.19 9.94
N GLU A 305 -9.01 26.11 10.01
CA GLU A 305 -10.11 26.08 10.97
C GLU A 305 -10.99 24.84 10.76
N GLU A 306 -11.30 24.50 9.51
CA GLU A 306 -12.09 23.31 9.18
C GLU A 306 -11.34 22.01 9.54
N LEU A 307 -10.04 21.91 9.25
CA LEU A 307 -9.24 20.76 9.68
C LEU A 307 -9.19 20.64 11.21
N LEU A 308 -9.01 21.77 11.91
CA LEU A 308 -8.97 21.81 13.38
C LEU A 308 -10.32 21.46 14.00
N SER A 309 -11.43 21.83 13.35
CA SER A 309 -12.79 21.50 13.79
C SER A 309 -13.07 19.99 13.79
N VAL A 310 -12.43 19.24 12.88
CA VAL A 310 -12.49 17.77 12.85
C VAL A 310 -11.64 17.17 13.96
N LEU A 311 -10.45 17.74 14.18
CA LEU A 311 -9.45 17.22 15.12
C LEU A 311 -9.82 17.46 16.59
N THR A 312 -10.27 18.68 16.93
CA THR A 312 -10.47 19.11 18.32
C THR A 312 -11.41 18.18 19.11
N PRO A 313 -12.56 17.74 18.57
CA PRO A 313 -13.44 16.82 19.28
C PRO A 313 -12.79 15.44 19.55
N LEU A 314 -11.88 14.99 18.68
CA LEU A 314 -11.21 13.69 18.83
C LEU A 314 -10.12 13.70 19.91
N LEU A 315 -9.56 14.88 20.21
CA LEU A 315 -8.57 15.07 21.28
C LEU A 315 -9.20 15.34 22.65
N ALA A 316 -10.51 15.58 22.73
CA ALA A 316 -11.18 15.93 23.96
C ALA A 316 -10.97 14.85 25.04
N GLY A 317 -10.44 15.25 26.21
CA GLY A 317 -10.17 14.36 27.33
C GLY A 317 -8.91 13.50 27.19
N LYS A 318 -8.06 13.73 26.18
CA LYS A 318 -6.81 13.00 25.96
C LYS A 318 -5.59 13.84 26.33
N GLU A 319 -4.52 13.18 26.80
CA GLU A 319 -3.22 13.81 27.06
C GLU A 319 -2.39 14.04 25.78
N LEU A 320 -2.82 13.45 24.67
CA LEU A 320 -2.16 13.55 23.37
C LEU A 320 -2.09 15.01 22.88
N LYS A 321 -0.88 15.49 22.60
CA LYS A 321 -0.64 16.78 21.97
C LYS A 321 -0.25 16.63 20.52
N VAL A 322 -0.52 17.71 19.78
CA VAL A 322 -0.24 17.81 18.35
C VAL A 322 0.98 18.67 18.11
N GLY A 323 1.97 18.12 17.43
CA GLY A 323 3.16 18.81 16.95
C GLY A 323 3.01 19.28 15.51
N ASN A 324 4.00 20.05 15.07
CA ASN A 324 4.09 20.60 13.72
C ASN A 324 5.48 20.31 13.13
N GLN A 325 5.82 20.95 12.00
CA GLN A 325 7.12 20.79 11.36
C GLN A 325 8.29 21.21 12.27
N ASP A 326 8.16 22.27 13.09
CA ASP A 326 9.23 22.68 14.00
C ASP A 326 9.49 21.60 15.07
N ALA A 327 8.43 21.03 15.65
CA ALA A 327 8.56 19.91 16.59
C ALA A 327 9.25 18.70 15.93
N MET A 328 8.84 18.35 14.71
CA MET A 328 9.45 17.27 13.91
C MET A 328 10.94 17.49 13.65
N MET A 329 11.33 18.74 13.33
CA MET A 329 12.68 19.05 12.90
C MET A 329 13.64 19.37 14.05
N ARG A 330 13.15 19.83 15.20
CA ARG A 330 14.01 20.37 16.27
C ARG A 330 14.00 19.56 17.56
N GLU A 331 12.92 18.81 17.83
CA GLU A 331 12.82 18.06 19.08
C GLU A 331 13.45 16.67 18.96
N SER A 332 13.93 16.15 20.08
CA SER A 332 14.31 14.75 20.20
C SER A 332 13.08 13.87 20.37
N ILE A 333 13.22 12.59 20.04
CA ILE A 333 12.17 11.58 20.23
C ILE A 333 11.73 11.55 21.71
N HIS A 334 12.71 11.67 22.62
CA HIS A 334 12.51 11.74 24.06
C HIS A 334 11.59 12.91 24.45
N ASN A 335 11.87 14.11 23.94
CA ASN A 335 11.13 15.32 24.29
C ASN A 335 9.71 15.30 23.72
N LEU A 336 9.53 14.79 22.50
CA LEU A 336 8.21 14.60 21.90
C LEU A 336 7.34 13.68 22.76
N ARG A 337 7.88 12.54 23.20
CA ARG A 337 7.15 11.61 24.09
C ARG A 337 6.89 12.20 25.46
N ALA A 338 7.90 12.80 26.10
CA ALA A 338 7.78 13.39 27.44
C ALA A 338 6.79 14.56 27.48
N SER A 339 6.67 15.32 26.38
CA SER A 339 5.69 16.41 26.25
C SER A 339 4.30 15.93 25.81
N HIS A 340 4.15 14.63 25.52
CA HIS A 340 2.99 13.97 24.90
C HIS A 340 2.67 14.43 23.46
N THR A 341 3.61 15.09 22.79
CA THR A 341 3.54 15.51 21.39
C THR A 341 3.81 14.33 20.47
N ARG A 342 2.77 13.54 20.19
CA ARG A 342 2.91 12.24 19.51
C ARG A 342 2.11 12.11 18.22
N LEU A 343 1.27 13.10 17.92
CA LEU A 343 0.69 13.29 16.60
C LEU A 343 1.35 14.53 15.98
N ILE A 344 2.10 14.38 14.89
CA ILE A 344 2.67 15.49 14.14
C ILE A 344 1.80 15.73 12.92
N LEU A 345 1.16 16.91 12.84
CA LEU A 345 0.37 17.31 11.67
C LEU A 345 1.17 18.29 10.83
N LEU A 346 1.40 17.91 9.58
CA LEU A 346 2.08 18.73 8.59
C LEU A 346 1.08 19.20 7.54
N LYS A 347 1.33 20.40 7.02
CA LYS A 347 0.57 21.01 5.94
C LYS A 347 1.56 21.71 5.02
N ASP A 348 1.44 21.44 3.71
CA ASP A 348 2.29 22.05 2.68
C ASP A 348 3.80 21.94 3.01
N CYS A 349 4.20 20.86 3.67
CA CYS A 349 5.59 20.64 4.06
C CYS A 349 6.40 20.29 2.81
N ALA A 350 7.49 21.02 2.58
CA ALA A 350 8.38 20.73 1.47
C ALA A 350 8.94 19.31 1.58
N GLN A 351 9.02 18.64 0.45
CA GLN A 351 9.52 17.28 0.37
C GLN A 351 10.25 17.05 -0.95
N VAL A 352 11.08 16.02 -0.97
CA VAL A 352 11.75 15.51 -2.16
C VAL A 352 11.45 14.03 -2.29
N SER A 353 11.37 13.53 -3.52
CA SER A 353 10.97 12.14 -3.80
C SER A 353 11.73 11.59 -5.01
N ASN A 354 11.95 10.27 -5.03
CA ASN A 354 12.41 9.56 -6.24
C ASN A 354 11.27 9.36 -7.27
N TYR A 355 10.04 9.76 -6.94
CA TYR A 355 8.88 9.61 -7.83
C TYR A 355 9.02 10.45 -9.10
N ASP A 356 8.73 9.81 -10.23
CA ASP A 356 8.67 10.42 -11.55
C ASP A 356 7.59 9.68 -12.36
N ASP A 357 6.62 10.40 -12.94
CA ASP A 357 5.46 9.77 -13.61
C ASP A 357 5.88 8.75 -14.68
N ALA A 358 6.95 9.04 -15.43
CA ALA A 358 7.44 8.15 -16.48
C ALA A 358 8.22 6.96 -15.88
N ALA A 359 9.03 7.20 -14.85
CA ALA A 359 9.79 6.13 -14.22
C ALA A 359 8.91 5.17 -13.40
N ASN A 360 7.87 5.67 -12.74
CA ASN A 360 6.94 4.88 -11.93
C ASN A 360 5.88 4.18 -12.78
N ALA A 361 5.59 4.66 -14.00
CA ALA A 361 4.75 3.95 -14.98
C ALA A 361 5.49 2.74 -15.60
N THR A 362 5.77 1.73 -14.78
CA THR A 362 6.56 0.55 -15.14
C THR A 362 5.90 -0.75 -14.68
N LEU A 363 6.25 -1.85 -15.36
CA LEU A 363 5.89 -3.22 -14.96
C LEU A 363 7.05 -3.99 -14.34
N THR A 364 8.28 -3.46 -14.44
CA THR A 364 9.50 -4.18 -14.03
C THR A 364 10.23 -3.53 -12.87
N GLY A 365 10.00 -2.24 -12.61
CA GLY A 365 10.68 -1.47 -11.57
C GLY A 365 12.09 -0.98 -11.93
N ASP A 366 12.63 -1.30 -13.12
CA ASP A 366 14.02 -0.97 -13.47
C ASP A 366 14.26 0.55 -13.54
N SER A 367 13.29 1.28 -14.08
CA SER A 367 13.29 2.75 -14.13
C SER A 367 13.24 3.39 -12.74
N MET A 368 12.55 2.76 -11.79
CA MET A 368 12.49 3.23 -10.40
C MET A 368 13.82 3.00 -9.68
N VAL A 369 14.45 1.85 -9.93
CA VAL A 369 15.81 1.53 -9.44
C VAL A 369 16.82 2.55 -9.97
N ALA A 370 16.73 2.92 -11.25
CA ALA A 370 17.58 3.97 -11.82
C ALA A 370 17.39 5.31 -11.09
N LYS A 371 16.14 5.76 -10.90
CA LYS A 371 15.85 7.01 -10.16
C LYS A 371 16.36 6.99 -8.73
N LEU A 372 16.22 5.87 -8.02
CA LEU A 372 16.78 5.73 -6.67
C LEU A 372 18.31 5.76 -6.67
N SER A 373 18.94 5.15 -7.67
CA SER A 373 20.39 5.19 -7.84
C SER A 373 20.88 6.60 -8.09
N ASP A 374 20.26 7.33 -9.02
CA ASP A 374 20.57 8.72 -9.33
C ASP A 374 20.41 9.62 -8.09
N MET A 375 19.32 9.44 -7.34
CA MET A 375 19.07 10.16 -6.09
C MET A 375 20.09 9.82 -5.00
N ALA A 376 20.65 8.61 -4.98
CA ALA A 376 21.66 8.20 -4.01
C ALA A 376 23.08 8.69 -4.36
N GLU A 377 23.32 9.05 -5.64
CA GLU A 377 24.57 9.69 -6.06
C GLU A 377 24.68 11.13 -5.56
N ASP A 378 23.57 11.87 -5.54
CA ASP A 378 23.45 13.20 -4.94
C ASP A 378 22.24 13.28 -3.99
N PRO A 379 22.38 12.76 -2.75
CA PRO A 379 21.29 12.77 -1.78
C PRO A 379 20.74 14.17 -1.54
N PRO A 380 19.41 14.35 -1.58
CA PRO A 380 18.82 15.68 -1.53
C PRO A 380 18.95 16.31 -0.15
N LYS A 381 19.23 17.62 -0.13
CA LYS A 381 19.54 18.39 1.08
C LYS A 381 18.53 19.50 1.32
N GLY A 382 18.33 19.85 2.59
CA GLY A 382 17.49 21.00 2.97
C GLY A 382 15.97 20.77 2.86
N HIS A 383 15.53 19.54 2.65
CA HIS A 383 14.12 19.17 2.67
C HIS A 383 13.75 18.53 4.02
N PRO A 384 12.66 18.95 4.68
CA PRO A 384 12.20 18.31 5.92
C PRO A 384 11.86 16.83 5.77
N ILE A 385 11.45 16.41 4.57
CA ILE A 385 11.04 15.04 4.26
C ILE A 385 11.71 14.55 2.97
N THR A 386 12.30 13.37 3.04
CA THR A 386 12.75 12.58 1.88
C THR A 386 11.84 11.37 1.71
N LEU A 387 11.10 11.27 0.59
CA LEU A 387 10.24 10.14 0.29
C LEU A 387 10.92 9.17 -0.67
N LEU A 388 10.97 7.91 -0.26
CA LEU A 388 11.44 6.77 -1.03
C LEU A 388 10.22 5.93 -1.40
N GLN A 389 9.67 6.23 -2.58
CA GLN A 389 8.49 5.60 -3.14
C GLN A 389 8.86 4.30 -3.86
N CYS A 390 8.30 3.21 -3.35
CA CYS A 390 8.56 1.83 -3.80
C CYS A 390 7.46 1.30 -4.73
N GLN A 391 6.38 2.06 -4.90
CA GLN A 391 5.22 1.65 -5.69
C GLN A 391 5.31 2.05 -7.17
N ALA A 392 4.93 1.11 -8.04
CA ALA A 392 4.80 1.35 -9.47
C ALA A 392 3.36 1.71 -9.83
N THR A 393 3.20 2.71 -10.70
CA THR A 393 1.91 3.17 -11.22
C THR A 393 1.63 2.51 -12.57
N ALA A 394 1.51 1.19 -12.61
CA ALA A 394 1.11 0.46 -13.82
C ALA A 394 -0.24 0.95 -14.39
N THR A 395 -1.05 1.55 -13.52
CA THR A 395 -2.31 2.24 -13.81
C THR A 395 -2.15 3.52 -14.64
N ASN A 396 -0.92 3.98 -14.89
CA ASN A 396 -0.60 5.07 -15.83
C ASN A 396 -0.21 4.55 -17.23
N ILE A 397 -0.03 3.25 -17.42
CA ILE A 397 0.27 2.65 -18.73
C ILE A 397 -1.05 2.40 -19.46
N ARG A 398 -1.34 3.18 -20.50
CA ARG A 398 -2.62 3.13 -21.23
C ARG A 398 -3.04 1.71 -21.61
N ASP A 399 -2.13 0.94 -22.21
CA ASP A 399 -2.46 -0.39 -22.71
C ASP A 399 -2.74 -1.39 -21.57
N VAL A 400 -2.08 -1.21 -20.42
CA VAL A 400 -2.32 -2.00 -19.19
C VAL A 400 -3.71 -1.73 -18.64
N ILE A 401 -4.16 -0.47 -18.62
CA ILE A 401 -5.50 -0.10 -18.19
C ILE A 401 -6.55 -0.76 -19.09
N VAL A 402 -6.34 -0.69 -20.42
CA VAL A 402 -7.24 -1.32 -21.40
C VAL A 402 -7.32 -2.82 -21.15
N ALA A 403 -6.18 -3.48 -21.03
CA ALA A 403 -6.11 -4.92 -20.77
C ALA A 403 -6.74 -5.33 -19.42
N SER A 404 -6.57 -4.52 -18.38
CA SER A 404 -7.05 -4.85 -17.03
C SER A 404 -8.55 -4.64 -16.87
N VAL A 405 -9.13 -3.65 -17.55
CA VAL A 405 -10.55 -3.29 -17.41
C VAL A 405 -11.44 -3.99 -18.43
N LEU A 406 -10.97 -4.15 -19.67
CA LEU A 406 -11.81 -4.69 -20.76
C LEU A 406 -11.56 -6.17 -21.04
N ASP A 407 -10.32 -6.64 -20.89
CA ASP A 407 -9.90 -7.96 -21.37
C ASP A 407 -9.60 -8.97 -20.26
N SER A 408 -9.47 -8.52 -19.00
CA SER A 408 -9.16 -9.35 -17.84
C SER A 408 -10.35 -9.40 -16.87
N ASP A 409 -10.44 -10.48 -16.09
CA ASP A 409 -11.37 -10.55 -14.97
C ASP A 409 -10.93 -9.50 -13.94
N VAL A 410 -11.81 -8.56 -13.58
CA VAL A 410 -11.45 -7.40 -12.72
C VAL A 410 -11.36 -7.79 -11.24
N SER A 411 -11.06 -9.07 -11.01
CA SER A 411 -10.77 -9.69 -9.73
C SER A 411 -9.45 -9.22 -9.13
N THR A 412 -8.56 -8.63 -9.95
CA THR A 412 -7.21 -8.21 -9.57
C THR A 412 -6.85 -6.79 -10.07
N SER A 413 -5.85 -6.16 -9.44
CA SER A 413 -5.28 -4.88 -9.84
C SER A 413 -3.96 -5.08 -10.59
N PRO A 414 -3.65 -4.32 -11.65
CA PRO A 414 -2.30 -4.29 -12.24
C PRO A 414 -1.21 -3.85 -11.24
N ILE A 415 -1.56 -3.17 -10.14
CA ILE A 415 -0.62 -2.84 -9.07
C ILE A 415 -0.16 -4.13 -8.33
N LEU A 416 -1.04 -5.14 -8.18
CA LEU A 416 -0.64 -6.44 -7.61
C LEU A 416 0.35 -7.20 -8.52
N ALA A 417 0.35 -6.91 -9.83
CA ALA A 417 1.25 -7.52 -10.80
C ALA A 417 2.69 -6.99 -10.69
N THR A 418 2.84 -5.76 -10.19
CA THR A 418 4.13 -5.07 -10.07
C THR A 418 4.66 -5.10 -8.66
N LYS A 419 3.79 -5.09 -7.64
CA LYS A 419 4.15 -5.05 -6.22
C LYS A 419 5.32 -5.98 -5.87
N PRO A 420 5.22 -7.32 -6.01
CA PRO A 420 6.33 -8.18 -5.61
C PRO A 420 7.56 -8.09 -6.52
N VAL A 421 7.39 -7.68 -7.78
CA VAL A 421 8.49 -7.50 -8.74
C VAL A 421 9.32 -6.28 -8.38
N CYS A 422 8.66 -5.15 -8.09
CA CYS A 422 9.29 -3.90 -7.66
C CYS A 422 9.93 -4.06 -6.29
N ASP A 423 9.21 -4.63 -5.33
CA ASP A 423 9.71 -4.83 -3.97
C ASP A 423 10.96 -5.72 -3.92
N GLY A 424 10.95 -6.82 -4.68
CA GLY A 424 12.08 -7.74 -4.78
C GLY A 424 13.36 -7.09 -5.35
N LYS A 425 13.25 -5.90 -5.94
CA LYS A 425 14.40 -5.11 -6.43
C LYS A 425 14.71 -3.93 -5.52
N ILE A 426 13.70 -3.17 -5.13
CA ILE A 426 13.86 -1.88 -4.44
C ILE A 426 14.18 -2.06 -2.96
N LEU A 427 13.46 -2.92 -2.25
CA LEU A 427 13.62 -3.08 -0.81
C LEU A 427 15.01 -3.63 -0.43
N PRO A 428 15.60 -4.61 -1.16
CA PRO A 428 16.99 -5.00 -0.95
C PRO A 428 18.01 -3.87 -1.17
N LEU A 429 17.78 -2.99 -2.15
CA LEU A 429 18.67 -1.85 -2.40
C LEU A 429 18.59 -0.85 -1.24
N LEU A 430 17.38 -0.55 -0.77
CA LEU A 430 17.17 0.34 0.38
C LEU A 430 17.79 -0.24 1.65
N ARG A 431 17.70 -1.55 1.90
CA ARG A 431 18.42 -2.18 3.02
C ARG A 431 19.95 -2.05 2.91
N GLY A 432 20.49 -1.96 1.69
CA GLY A 432 21.92 -1.89 1.43
C GLY A 432 22.52 -0.49 1.54
N ASP A 433 23.69 -0.31 0.92
CA ASP A 433 24.45 0.95 0.94
C ASP A 433 23.67 2.13 0.33
N MET A 434 22.74 1.85 -0.59
CA MET A 434 21.91 2.89 -1.21
C MET A 434 21.00 3.56 -0.19
N GLY A 435 20.27 2.80 0.65
CA GLY A 435 19.45 3.42 1.69
C GLY A 435 20.28 4.12 2.76
N LYS A 436 21.46 3.61 3.10
CA LYS A 436 22.39 4.31 4.00
C LYS A 436 22.78 5.70 3.47
N LYS A 437 23.05 5.83 2.18
CA LYS A 437 23.30 7.13 1.53
C LYS A 437 22.06 8.03 1.57
N LEU A 438 20.92 7.50 1.14
CA LEU A 438 19.65 8.25 1.05
C LEU A 438 19.12 8.71 2.41
N THR A 439 19.55 8.06 3.50
CA THR A 439 19.16 8.39 4.86
C THR A 439 20.19 9.23 5.61
N SER A 440 21.32 9.58 4.99
CA SER A 440 22.42 10.26 5.69
C SER A 440 22.15 11.75 6.01
N GLU A 441 21.26 12.41 5.27
CA GLU A 441 20.96 13.84 5.38
C GLU A 441 20.02 14.17 6.55
N GLU A 442 19.87 15.45 6.90
CA GLU A 442 18.99 15.90 8.01
C GLU A 442 17.52 16.03 7.57
N SER A 443 16.83 14.90 7.40
CA SER A 443 15.41 14.85 7.05
C SER A 443 14.70 13.61 7.60
N VAL A 444 13.40 13.71 7.90
CA VAL A 444 12.60 12.50 8.11
C VAL A 444 12.55 11.75 6.79
N VAL A 445 13.01 10.50 6.78
CA VAL A 445 12.95 9.66 5.58
C VAL A 445 11.69 8.81 5.68
N VAL A 446 10.95 8.70 4.58
CA VAL A 446 9.73 7.92 4.51
C VAL A 446 9.90 6.84 3.45
N ILE A 447 9.68 5.58 3.81
CA ILE A 447 9.59 4.49 2.83
C ILE A 447 8.12 4.19 2.59
N LEU A 448 7.66 4.45 1.39
CA LEU A 448 6.25 4.48 1.03
C LEU A 448 5.94 3.43 -0.05
N ASN A 449 4.87 2.66 0.14
CA ASN A 449 4.51 1.58 -0.80
C ASN A 449 2.99 1.34 -0.93
N ASP A 450 2.56 0.81 -2.07
CA ASP A 450 1.23 0.23 -2.28
C ASP A 450 1.13 -1.13 -1.60
N PHE A 451 -0.08 -1.54 -1.23
CA PHE A 451 -0.35 -2.78 -0.49
C PHE A 451 0.66 -2.99 0.64
N PHE A 452 0.71 -2.00 1.54
CA PHE A 452 1.73 -1.90 2.58
C PHE A 452 1.82 -3.19 3.41
N ASP A 453 3.06 -3.65 3.61
CA ASP A 453 3.33 -4.98 4.16
C ASP A 453 4.49 -4.99 5.15
N GLY A 454 4.68 -6.16 5.77
CA GLY A 454 5.72 -6.38 6.77
C GLY A 454 7.14 -6.22 6.23
N ALA A 455 7.37 -6.45 4.94
CA ALA A 455 8.70 -6.28 4.34
C ALA A 455 9.09 -4.81 4.23
N THR A 456 8.15 -3.98 3.78
CA THR A 456 8.33 -2.52 3.72
C THR A 456 8.58 -1.95 5.13
N ALA A 457 7.78 -2.39 6.11
CA ALA A 457 7.94 -1.99 7.51
C ALA A 457 9.30 -2.40 8.07
N ASP A 458 9.70 -3.66 7.90
CA ASP A 458 10.95 -4.21 8.40
C ASP A 458 12.18 -3.46 7.88
N VAL A 459 12.23 -3.17 6.57
CA VAL A 459 13.34 -2.40 5.96
C VAL A 459 13.40 -0.98 6.51
N ALA A 460 12.26 -0.29 6.66
CA ALA A 460 12.22 1.06 7.21
C ALA A 460 12.67 1.11 8.67
N ILE A 461 12.20 0.15 9.48
CA ILE A 461 12.54 0.06 10.91
C ILE A 461 14.02 -0.26 11.09
N GLU A 462 14.58 -1.18 10.29
CA GLU A 462 16.01 -1.50 10.32
C GLU A 462 16.87 -0.29 9.97
N LEU A 463 16.53 0.43 8.90
CA LEU A 463 17.23 1.67 8.53
C LEU A 463 17.08 2.76 9.60
N CYS A 464 15.91 2.86 10.23
CA CYS A 464 15.70 3.76 11.36
C CYS A 464 16.63 3.40 12.52
N GLU A 465 16.74 2.11 12.81
CA GLU A 465 17.58 1.60 13.90
C GLU A 465 19.06 1.88 13.67
N GLU A 466 19.55 1.65 12.44
CA GLU A 466 20.94 1.90 12.06
C GLU A 466 21.31 3.39 12.05
N ARG A 467 20.34 4.27 11.77
CA ARG A 467 20.55 5.71 11.66
C ARG A 467 20.62 6.45 13.00
N LEU A 468 19.98 5.92 14.04
CA LEU A 468 19.91 6.52 15.39
C LEU A 468 21.10 6.11 16.27
#